data_AF-A0A2V0P9U2-F1
#
_entry.id   AF-A0A2V0P9U2-F1
#
_cell.length_a   1.000
_cell.length_b   1.000
_cell.length_c   1.000
_cell.angle_alpha   90.00
_cell.angle_beta   90.00
_cell.angle_gamma   90.00
#
_symmetry.space_group_name_H-M   'P 1'
#
loop_
_entity.id
_entity.type
_entity.pdbx_description
1 polymer ?
#
loop_
_entity_poly.entity_id
_entity_poly.type
_entity_poly.pdbx_seq_one_letter_code
_entity_poly.pdbx_strand_id
1 'polypeptide(L)'
;MRRRRRRRRGGLGAVRPLSGPDHPRLWAPRRPLGAAPVPGGRYHRHLNHLHRRGGRRSEGHRGRLCARLDAAAFGAAQVLLSQLPEYTHLGWVSAFGALMSIGYCAIATGLAAAYRVQGGGPAASYVSSTLTEPSPVKRVINIFAAMSTVLFAYGGHNIALEIQATLPRPPTVQRMMRGVNIAFVITGVLYFSVAISGYAATGAATGDNIVLSLSNGPAWLRALARAMVVVHVLAAYQVYTHPVFDWVESAAGRAAARAGCAPLASAFSYGSWPSRLLLRTAHVGFTTLVAIIIPFFGELMALIGAVAITPTTYFLPPLLWLILNKPHRFGLEWWVNICLVAVTGVIGLMGTISATWLIVSHATTYQFFAQ
;
A
#
# COMPACT_ATOMS: atom_id res chain seq x y z
N MET A 1 -3.52 23.30 51.21
CA MET A 1 -2.86 24.16 52.23
C MET A 1 -2.74 23.37 53.54
N ARG A 2 -1.53 23.33 54.14
CA ARG A 2 -1.19 22.91 55.52
C ARG A 2 -1.46 21.44 55.92
N ARG A 3 -0.65 20.74 56.72
CA ARG A 3 0.74 20.81 57.19
C ARG A 3 0.92 19.63 58.17
N ARG A 4 2.13 19.07 58.23
CA ARG A 4 2.87 18.59 59.42
C ARG A 4 2.64 17.17 60.01
N ARG A 5 3.76 16.44 59.92
CA ARG A 5 4.57 15.81 60.99
C ARG A 5 3.95 14.65 61.80
N ARG A 6 4.63 13.50 61.76
CA ARG A 6 5.38 12.98 62.92
C ARG A 6 6.46 11.97 62.53
N ARG A 7 7.68 12.25 63.01
CA ARG A 7 8.82 11.32 63.15
C ARG A 7 8.47 10.23 64.18
N ARG A 8 8.97 9.02 63.99
CA ARG A 8 9.48 8.19 65.10
C ARG A 8 10.76 7.46 64.66
N ARG A 9 11.82 7.70 65.42
CA ARG A 9 13.09 6.97 65.46
C ARG A 9 12.95 5.84 66.49
N GLY A 10 13.62 4.74 66.22
CA GLY A 10 14.05 3.69 67.15
C GLY A 10 14.73 2.62 66.28
N GLY A 11 15.97 2.19 66.45
CA GLY A 11 16.89 2.30 67.57
C GLY A 11 17.44 0.91 67.84
N LEU A 12 18.62 0.62 67.26
CA LEU A 12 19.68 -0.28 67.72
C LEU A 12 19.45 -1.81 67.80
N GLY A 13 20.41 -2.51 67.19
CA GLY A 13 20.68 -3.93 67.34
C GLY A 13 21.82 -4.35 66.41
N ALA A 14 23.07 -4.18 66.86
CA ALA A 14 24.28 -4.51 66.13
C ALA A 14 24.71 -5.96 66.40
N VAL A 15 25.11 -6.70 65.36
CA VAL A 15 25.91 -7.94 65.48
C VAL A 15 26.89 -8.01 64.30
N ARG A 16 28.20 -7.99 64.60
CA ARG A 16 29.32 -8.46 63.75
C ARG A 16 29.44 -9.99 63.89
N PRO A 17 30.03 -10.70 62.91
CA PRO A 17 31.42 -11.18 63.08
C PRO A 17 32.24 -11.16 61.76
N LEU A 18 33.50 -10.71 61.78
CA LEU A 18 34.78 -11.48 61.85
C LEU A 18 35.26 -12.07 60.50
N SER A 19 36.26 -11.37 59.96
CA SER A 19 37.51 -11.79 59.30
C SER A 19 37.82 -13.29 59.03
N GLY A 20 38.26 -13.56 57.79
CA GLY A 20 39.02 -14.74 57.35
C GLY A 20 39.37 -14.66 55.84
N PRO A 21 40.45 -15.30 55.35
CA PRO A 21 41.58 -14.59 54.72
C PRO A 21 41.67 -14.62 53.18
N ASP A 22 42.65 -13.83 52.71
CA ASP A 22 43.11 -13.57 51.35
C ASP A 22 43.16 -14.78 50.39
N HIS A 23 42.61 -14.59 49.18
CA HIS A 23 42.97 -15.36 47.99
C HIS A 23 43.34 -14.42 46.82
N PRO A 24 44.46 -14.65 46.13
CA PRO A 24 44.98 -13.74 45.12
C PRO A 24 44.22 -13.84 43.80
N ARG A 25 43.96 -12.67 43.18
CA ARG A 25 43.41 -12.52 41.83
C ARG A 25 44.37 -13.10 40.79
N LEU A 26 44.03 -14.24 40.20
CA LEU A 26 44.70 -14.78 39.01
C LEU A 26 43.66 -15.37 38.06
N TRP A 27 43.24 -14.58 37.07
CA TRP A 27 43.03 -15.01 35.68
C TRP A 27 42.54 -13.85 34.81
N ALA A 28 43.48 -13.19 34.15
CA ALA A 28 43.23 -12.51 32.88
C ALA A 28 44.08 -13.25 31.83
N PRO A 29 43.51 -13.67 30.68
CA PRO A 29 44.29 -14.35 29.65
C PRO A 29 45.28 -13.36 29.04
N ARG A 30 46.58 -13.64 29.22
CA ARG A 30 47.69 -12.92 28.58
C ARG A 30 47.56 -13.08 27.06
N ARG A 31 47.48 -11.95 26.35
CA ARG A 31 47.73 -11.91 24.90
C ARG A 31 49.17 -12.34 24.64
N PRO A 32 49.46 -13.18 23.63
CA PRO A 32 50.83 -13.38 23.20
C PRO A 32 51.36 -12.08 22.58
N LEU A 33 52.39 -11.52 23.19
CA LEU A 33 53.28 -10.53 22.58
C LEU A 33 54.23 -11.30 21.67
N GLY A 34 54.09 -11.12 20.36
CA GLY A 34 55.01 -11.73 19.39
C GLY A 34 54.36 -12.12 18.07
N ALA A 35 53.75 -11.17 17.37
CA ALA A 35 53.54 -11.29 15.93
C ALA A 35 53.70 -9.90 15.32
N ALA A 36 54.72 -9.72 14.50
CA ALA A 36 54.88 -8.54 13.67
C ALA A 36 53.57 -8.33 12.86
N PRO A 37 53.09 -7.08 12.71
CA PRO A 37 51.90 -6.84 11.91
C PRO A 37 52.22 -7.20 10.46
N VAL A 38 51.62 -8.29 9.95
CA VAL A 38 51.63 -8.59 8.52
C VAL A 38 51.09 -7.34 7.81
N PRO A 39 51.86 -6.68 6.93
CA PRO A 39 51.44 -5.48 6.21
C PRO A 39 50.47 -5.90 5.11
N GLY A 40 49.26 -6.29 5.51
CA GLY A 40 48.24 -6.83 4.60
C GLY A 40 46.83 -6.83 5.21
N GLY A 41 46.70 -6.80 6.54
CA GLY A 41 45.39 -6.85 7.21
C GLY A 41 44.50 -5.61 6.99
N ARG A 42 45.10 -4.42 6.85
CA ARG A 42 44.36 -3.19 6.49
C ARG A 42 43.91 -3.21 5.04
N TYR A 43 44.76 -3.66 4.11
CA TYR A 43 44.43 -3.79 2.70
C TYR A 43 43.35 -4.86 2.47
N HIS A 44 43.46 -6.04 3.10
CA HIS A 44 42.44 -7.08 3.00
C HIS A 44 41.10 -6.69 3.64
N ARG A 45 41.10 -5.97 4.78
CA ARG A 45 39.85 -5.40 5.32
C ARG A 45 39.24 -4.36 4.40
N HIS A 46 40.06 -3.49 3.80
CA HIS A 46 39.59 -2.47 2.87
C HIS A 46 39.04 -3.10 1.58
N LEU A 47 39.72 -4.09 1.00
CA LEU A 47 39.28 -4.87 -0.15
C LEU A 47 37.99 -5.64 0.13
N ASN A 48 37.86 -6.31 1.28
CA ASN A 48 36.60 -6.97 1.66
C ASN A 48 35.46 -5.97 1.88
N HIS A 49 35.76 -4.77 2.38
CA HIS A 49 34.77 -3.71 2.53
C HIS A 49 34.34 -3.15 1.17
N LEU A 50 35.27 -3.00 0.22
CA LEU A 50 34.99 -2.59 -1.15
C LEU A 50 34.22 -3.66 -1.92
N HIS A 51 34.57 -4.95 -1.77
CA HIS A 51 33.87 -6.07 -2.39
C HIS A 51 32.44 -6.20 -1.84
N ARG A 52 32.23 -6.09 -0.52
CA ARG A 52 30.89 -6.09 0.08
C ARG A 52 30.06 -4.87 -0.34
N ARG A 53 30.70 -3.69 -0.47
CA ARG A 53 30.02 -2.47 -0.90
C ARG A 53 29.68 -2.51 -2.39
N GLY A 54 30.57 -3.08 -3.21
CA GLY A 54 30.36 -3.36 -4.62
C GLY A 54 29.27 -4.41 -4.85
N GLY A 55 29.28 -5.50 -4.07
CA GLY A 55 28.24 -6.53 -4.09
C GLY A 55 26.85 -5.99 -3.73
N ARG A 56 26.74 -5.22 -2.63
CA ARG A 56 25.46 -4.57 -2.25
C ARG A 56 24.99 -3.53 -3.28
N ARG A 57 25.91 -2.79 -3.91
CA ARG A 57 25.57 -1.86 -5.01
C ARG A 57 25.08 -2.61 -6.26
N SER A 58 25.74 -3.72 -6.62
CA SER A 58 25.38 -4.56 -7.75
C SER A 58 24.03 -5.26 -7.55
N GLU A 59 23.78 -5.83 -6.37
CA GLU A 59 22.47 -6.41 -6.01
C GLU A 59 21.36 -5.36 -6.02
N GLY A 60 21.62 -4.18 -5.46
CA GLY A 60 20.66 -3.07 -5.49
C GLY A 60 20.36 -2.55 -6.90
N HIS A 61 21.37 -2.48 -7.76
CA HIS A 61 21.20 -2.08 -9.16
C HIS A 61 20.40 -3.13 -9.95
N ARG A 62 20.74 -4.42 -9.77
CA ARG A 62 20.06 -5.54 -10.42
C ARG A 62 18.59 -5.64 -10.00
N GLY A 63 18.29 -5.46 -8.70
CA GLY A 63 16.93 -5.44 -8.19
C GLY A 63 16.08 -4.30 -8.76
N ARG A 64 16.65 -3.09 -8.89
CA ARG A 64 15.96 -1.95 -9.52
C ARG A 64 15.70 -2.15 -11.01
N LEU A 65 16.68 -2.73 -11.72
CA LEU A 65 16.51 -3.05 -13.13
C LEU A 65 15.40 -4.10 -13.34
N CYS A 66 15.38 -5.16 -12.54
CA CYS A 66 14.31 -6.17 -12.58
C CYS A 66 12.93 -5.54 -12.33
N ALA A 67 12.77 -4.70 -11.30
CA ALA A 67 11.48 -4.05 -11.04
C ALA A 67 10.98 -3.18 -12.21
N ARG A 68 11.90 -2.50 -12.91
CA ARG A 68 11.57 -1.70 -14.11
C ARG A 68 11.17 -2.58 -15.29
N LEU A 69 11.87 -3.70 -15.48
CA LEU A 69 11.55 -4.68 -16.52
C LEU A 69 10.21 -5.35 -16.24
N ASP A 70 9.91 -5.67 -14.99
CA ASP A 70 8.62 -6.25 -14.57
C ASP A 70 7.47 -5.27 -14.83
N ALA A 71 7.66 -3.98 -14.49
CA ALA A 71 6.68 -2.93 -14.79
C ALA A 71 6.47 -2.75 -16.29
N ALA A 72 7.54 -2.77 -17.09
CA ALA A 72 7.46 -2.68 -18.55
C ALA A 72 6.77 -3.91 -19.16
N ALA A 73 7.06 -5.12 -18.66
CA ALA A 73 6.41 -6.35 -19.10
C ALA A 73 4.92 -6.36 -18.75
N PHE A 74 4.56 -5.90 -17.55
CA PHE A 74 3.17 -5.70 -17.16
C PHE A 74 2.47 -4.69 -18.08
N GLY A 75 3.10 -3.54 -18.34
CA GLY A 75 2.60 -2.53 -19.27
C GLY A 75 2.41 -3.08 -20.70
N ALA A 76 3.35 -3.86 -21.21
CA ALA A 76 3.24 -4.51 -22.52
C ALA A 76 2.06 -5.50 -22.57
N ALA A 77 1.88 -6.31 -21.52
CA ALA A 77 0.71 -7.18 -21.40
C ALA A 77 -0.59 -6.38 -21.40
N GLN A 78 -0.64 -5.24 -20.70
CA GLN A 78 -1.81 -4.35 -20.70
C GLN A 78 -2.08 -3.72 -22.05
N VAL A 79 -1.04 -3.31 -22.81
CA VAL A 79 -1.22 -2.80 -24.17
C VAL A 79 -1.91 -3.86 -25.03
N LEU A 80 -1.41 -5.10 -25.01
CA LEU A 80 -1.97 -6.22 -25.78
C LEU A 80 -3.42 -6.50 -25.38
N LEU A 81 -3.71 -6.57 -24.08
CA LEU A 81 -5.05 -6.83 -23.56
C LEU A 81 -6.02 -5.70 -23.92
N SER A 82 -5.56 -4.44 -23.89
CA SER A 82 -6.40 -3.27 -24.16
C SER A 82 -6.76 -3.10 -25.63
N GLN A 83 -6.09 -3.81 -26.56
CA GLN A 83 -6.44 -3.81 -27.99
C GLN A 83 -7.64 -4.69 -28.31
N LEU A 84 -7.99 -5.61 -27.41
CA LEU A 84 -9.09 -6.54 -27.62
C LEU A 84 -10.41 -5.73 -27.71
N PRO A 85 -11.30 -6.05 -28.66
CA PRO A 85 -12.62 -5.41 -28.75
C PRO A 85 -13.35 -5.52 -27.41
N GLU A 86 -14.15 -4.52 -27.03
CA GLU A 86 -14.88 -4.54 -25.76
C GLU A 86 -15.57 -5.90 -25.56
N TYR A 87 -15.13 -6.63 -24.53
CA TYR A 87 -15.77 -7.89 -24.19
C TYR A 87 -17.19 -7.58 -23.72
N THR A 88 -18.18 -8.02 -24.48
CA THR A 88 -19.58 -8.17 -24.02
C THR A 88 -19.70 -9.08 -22.78
N HIS A 89 -18.59 -9.61 -22.25
CA HIS A 89 -18.50 -10.46 -21.07
C HIS A 89 -17.35 -10.08 -20.10
N LEU A 90 -17.14 -8.79 -19.81
CA LEU A 90 -16.21 -8.32 -18.74
C LEU A 90 -16.45 -9.03 -17.38
N GLY A 91 -17.65 -9.57 -17.15
CA GLY A 91 -18.00 -10.33 -15.95
C GLY A 91 -17.08 -11.53 -15.66
N TRP A 92 -16.61 -12.26 -16.68
CA TRP A 92 -15.73 -13.41 -16.45
C TRP A 92 -14.31 -12.99 -16.06
N VAL A 93 -13.79 -11.93 -16.68
CA VAL A 93 -12.49 -11.33 -16.31
C VAL A 93 -12.54 -10.83 -14.88
N SER A 94 -13.62 -10.15 -14.50
CA SER A 94 -13.86 -9.68 -13.13
C SER A 94 -13.98 -10.84 -12.14
N ALA A 95 -14.75 -11.89 -12.47
CA ALA A 95 -14.91 -13.07 -11.61
C ALA A 95 -13.59 -13.82 -11.40
N PHE A 96 -12.80 -14.00 -12.46
CA PHE A 96 -11.48 -14.61 -12.37
C PHE A 96 -10.51 -13.77 -11.54
N GLY A 97 -10.50 -12.45 -11.75
CA GLY A 97 -9.73 -11.50 -10.93
C GLY A 97 -10.12 -11.55 -9.45
N ALA A 98 -11.41 -11.67 -9.14
CA ALA A 98 -11.90 -11.81 -7.77
C ALA A 98 -11.46 -13.15 -7.14
N LEU A 99 -11.50 -14.25 -7.89
CA LEU A 99 -11.01 -15.56 -7.43
C LEU A 99 -9.52 -15.52 -7.09
N MET A 100 -8.71 -14.88 -7.95
CA MET A 100 -7.28 -14.68 -7.67
C MET A 100 -7.06 -13.83 -6.41
N SER A 101 -7.94 -12.84 -6.16
CA SER A 101 -7.88 -12.02 -4.95
C SER A 101 -8.12 -12.82 -3.67
N ILE A 102 -9.20 -13.60 -3.66
CA ILE A 102 -9.51 -14.51 -2.56
C ILE A 102 -8.34 -15.49 -2.33
N GLY A 103 -7.77 -16.02 -3.42
CA GLY A 103 -6.62 -16.93 -3.38
C GLY A 103 -5.39 -16.33 -2.72
N TYR A 104 -4.90 -15.18 -3.18
CA TYR A 104 -3.69 -14.59 -2.58
C TYR A 104 -3.93 -14.10 -1.15
N CYS A 105 -5.15 -13.62 -0.82
CA CYS A 105 -5.51 -13.24 0.54
C CYS A 105 -5.47 -14.45 1.48
N ALA A 106 -6.04 -15.59 1.06
CA ALA A 106 -6.01 -16.83 1.83
C ALA A 106 -4.58 -17.32 2.07
N ILE A 107 -3.73 -17.28 1.04
CA ILE A 107 -2.32 -17.65 1.15
C ILE A 107 -1.58 -16.70 2.10
N ALA A 108 -1.76 -15.38 1.96
CA ALA A 108 -1.10 -14.38 2.80
C ALA A 108 -1.49 -14.55 4.28
N THR A 109 -2.80 -14.69 4.55
CA THR A 109 -3.30 -14.94 5.91
C THR A 109 -2.78 -16.26 6.47
N GLY A 110 -2.80 -17.35 5.68
CA GLY A 110 -2.31 -18.65 6.11
C GLY A 110 -0.81 -18.64 6.44
N LEU A 111 0.01 -18.04 5.57
CA LEU A 111 1.46 -17.90 5.81
C LEU A 111 1.76 -17.04 7.03
N ALA A 112 1.05 -15.92 7.21
CA ALA A 112 1.23 -15.05 8.36
C ALA A 112 0.83 -15.74 9.67
N ALA A 113 -0.32 -16.43 9.68
CA ALA A 113 -0.76 -17.20 10.85
C ALA A 113 0.20 -18.34 11.18
N ALA A 114 0.65 -19.11 10.19
CA ALA A 114 1.59 -20.20 10.38
C ALA A 114 2.92 -19.71 10.95
N TYR A 115 3.46 -18.61 10.41
CA TYR A 115 4.68 -17.99 10.93
C TYR A 115 4.54 -17.59 12.40
N ARG A 116 3.39 -17.01 12.78
CA ARG A 116 3.13 -16.59 14.15
C ARG A 116 2.98 -17.76 15.12
N VAL A 117 2.35 -18.85 14.69
CA VAL A 117 2.19 -20.09 15.47
C VAL A 117 3.53 -20.78 15.70
N GLN A 118 4.45 -20.73 14.72
CA GLN A 118 5.80 -21.27 14.84
C GLN A 118 6.73 -20.43 15.75
N GLY A 119 6.21 -19.38 16.40
CA GLY A 119 7.00 -18.47 17.23
C GLY A 119 7.87 -17.50 16.41
N GLY A 120 7.59 -17.35 15.11
CA GLY A 120 8.28 -16.41 14.24
C GLY A 120 7.85 -14.97 14.46
N GLY A 121 8.81 -14.05 14.27
CA GLY A 121 8.59 -12.61 14.28
C GLY A 121 8.64 -11.96 15.67
N PRO A 122 8.88 -10.65 15.76
CA PRO A 122 8.68 -9.92 17.00
C PRO A 122 7.21 -10.02 17.42
N ALA A 123 6.93 -10.07 18.74
CA ALA A 123 5.57 -9.94 19.21
C ALA A 123 4.95 -8.64 18.66
N ALA A 124 3.71 -8.72 18.19
CA ALA A 124 2.96 -7.53 17.76
C ALA A 124 2.97 -6.52 18.92
N SER A 125 3.65 -5.40 18.71
CA SER A 125 3.78 -4.35 19.70
C SER A 125 3.29 -3.04 19.11
N TYR A 126 2.29 -2.46 19.76
CA TYR A 126 1.78 -1.12 19.43
C TYR A 126 2.74 0.00 19.86
N VAL A 127 3.77 -0.35 20.64
CA VAL A 127 4.88 0.53 21.05
C VAL A 127 6.13 0.00 20.38
N SER A 128 6.71 0.78 19.46
CA SER A 128 7.85 0.29 18.69
C SER A 128 9.11 0.38 19.54
N SER A 129 9.38 -0.65 20.35
CA SER A 129 10.59 -0.70 21.17
C SER A 129 11.88 -0.86 20.36
N THR A 130 11.77 -1.12 19.05
CA THR A 130 12.87 -1.43 18.14
C THR A 130 13.09 -0.40 17.03
N LEU A 131 12.23 0.61 16.89
CA LEU A 131 12.41 1.73 15.96
C LEU A 131 12.46 3.03 16.74
N THR A 132 13.27 3.99 16.29
CA THR A 132 13.24 5.35 16.82
C THR A 132 11.81 5.87 16.75
N GLU A 133 11.20 6.14 17.92
CA GLU A 133 9.83 6.65 17.98
C GLU A 133 9.71 7.87 17.05
N PRO A 134 8.76 7.85 16.10
CA PRO A 134 8.59 8.97 15.19
C PRO A 134 8.27 10.23 15.99
N SER A 135 8.76 11.38 15.50
CA SER A 135 8.37 12.66 16.08
C SER A 135 6.84 12.79 16.11
N PRO A 136 6.25 13.53 17.08
CA PRO A 136 4.80 13.69 17.16
C PRO A 136 4.16 14.11 15.83
N VAL A 137 4.85 14.99 15.08
CA VAL A 137 4.43 15.43 13.75
C VAL A 137 4.41 14.27 12.75
N LYS A 138 5.48 13.46 12.68
CA LYS A 138 5.54 12.30 11.78
C LYS A 138 4.49 11.26 12.13
N ARG A 139 4.13 11.11 13.41
CA ARG A 139 3.03 10.24 13.85
C ARG A 139 1.68 10.70 13.31
N VAL A 140 1.37 12.00 13.42
CA VAL A 140 0.13 12.58 12.87
C VAL A 140 0.07 12.40 11.35
N ILE A 141 1.17 12.67 10.66
CA ILE A 141 1.29 12.47 9.20
C ILE A 141 0.98 11.02 8.83
N ASN A 142 1.60 10.06 9.52
CA ASN A 142 1.37 8.64 9.26
C ASN A 142 -0.09 8.22 9.53
N ILE A 143 -0.75 8.78 10.55
CA ILE A 143 -2.16 8.50 10.84
C ILE A 143 -3.05 8.95 9.68
N PHE A 144 -2.92 10.18 9.20
CA PHE A 144 -3.75 10.68 8.11
C PHE A 144 -3.44 10.00 6.77
N ALA A 145 -2.18 9.65 6.51
CA ALA A 145 -1.81 8.84 5.36
C ALA A 145 -2.48 7.45 5.43
N ALA A 146 -2.41 6.77 6.58
CA ALA A 146 -3.04 5.47 6.78
C ALA A 146 -4.58 5.52 6.65
N MET A 147 -5.22 6.55 7.21
CA MET A 147 -6.66 6.77 7.03
C MET A 147 -7.02 6.94 5.55
N SER A 148 -6.19 7.67 4.80
CA SER A 148 -6.41 7.86 3.36
C SER A 148 -6.22 6.57 2.56
N THR A 149 -5.25 5.72 2.94
CA THR A 149 -5.07 4.38 2.36
C THR A 149 -6.27 3.48 2.64
N VAL A 150 -6.89 3.57 3.83
CA VAL A 150 -8.14 2.85 4.13
C VAL A 150 -9.29 3.33 3.24
N LEU A 151 -9.43 4.65 3.06
CA LEU A 151 -10.46 5.21 2.17
C LEU A 151 -10.22 4.80 0.71
N PHE A 152 -8.97 4.76 0.26
CA PHE A 152 -8.60 4.22 -1.05
C PHE A 152 -9.07 2.77 -1.21
N ALA A 153 -8.83 1.92 -0.20
CA ALA A 153 -9.13 0.50 -0.27
C ALA A 153 -10.62 0.20 -0.48
N TYR A 154 -11.50 1.08 0.04
CA TYR A 154 -12.95 0.99 -0.17
C TYR A 154 -13.43 1.92 -1.31
N GLY A 155 -12.60 2.14 -2.33
CA GLY A 155 -12.96 2.79 -3.59
C GLY A 155 -13.73 1.88 -4.55
N GLY A 156 -13.94 2.33 -5.79
CA GLY A 156 -14.61 1.56 -6.86
C GLY A 156 -16.02 2.03 -7.21
N HIS A 157 -16.53 3.10 -6.61
CA HIS A 157 -17.84 3.66 -6.94
C HIS A 157 -17.91 4.19 -8.38
N ASN A 158 -16.77 4.60 -8.95
CA ASN A 158 -16.65 5.09 -10.32
C ASN A 158 -16.92 4.04 -11.40
N ILE A 159 -16.82 2.74 -11.07
CA ILE A 159 -17.14 1.64 -12.01
C ILE A 159 -18.57 1.11 -11.83
N ALA A 160 -19.37 1.68 -10.91
CA ALA A 160 -20.71 1.17 -10.63
C ALA A 160 -21.65 1.21 -11.85
N LEU A 161 -21.55 2.28 -12.66
CA LEU A 161 -22.34 2.41 -13.89
C LEU A 161 -21.91 1.42 -14.97
N GLU A 162 -20.61 1.15 -15.08
CA GLU A 162 -20.07 0.14 -16.00
C GLU A 162 -20.56 -1.27 -15.60
N ILE A 163 -20.51 -1.60 -14.30
CA ILE A 163 -21.05 -2.86 -13.79
C ILE A 163 -22.54 -2.98 -14.17
N GLN A 164 -23.34 -1.92 -14.00
CA GLN A 164 -24.75 -1.92 -14.37
C GLN A 164 -24.97 -2.14 -15.88
N ALA A 165 -24.14 -1.53 -16.72
CA ALA A 165 -24.23 -1.67 -18.17
C ALA A 165 -23.92 -3.11 -18.65
N THR A 166 -23.10 -3.86 -17.92
CA THR A 166 -22.77 -5.25 -18.27
C THR A 166 -23.81 -6.30 -17.83
N LEU A 167 -24.82 -5.92 -17.06
CA LEU A 167 -25.81 -6.88 -16.55
C LEU A 167 -26.82 -7.29 -17.64
N PRO A 168 -27.20 -8.58 -17.74
CA PRO A 168 -28.15 -9.06 -18.77
C PRO A 168 -29.53 -8.40 -18.75
N ARG A 169 -29.91 -7.78 -17.64
CA ARG A 169 -31.15 -7.03 -17.47
C ARG A 169 -30.86 -5.81 -16.60
N PRO A 170 -31.57 -4.68 -16.82
CA PRO A 170 -31.49 -3.53 -15.92
C PRO A 170 -31.73 -3.99 -14.48
N PRO A 171 -30.74 -3.85 -13.57
CA PRO A 171 -30.91 -4.32 -12.21
C PRO A 171 -31.91 -3.43 -11.48
N THR A 172 -32.82 -4.03 -10.71
CA THR A 172 -33.56 -3.30 -9.69
C THR A 172 -32.59 -2.80 -8.62
N VAL A 173 -32.84 -1.63 -8.02
CA VAL A 173 -32.05 -1.07 -6.92
C VAL A 173 -31.77 -2.12 -5.83
N GLN A 174 -32.78 -2.91 -5.46
CA GLN A 174 -32.64 -3.95 -4.43
C GLN A 174 -31.59 -5.03 -4.78
N ARG A 175 -31.54 -5.47 -6.04
CA ARG A 175 -30.55 -6.47 -6.50
C ARG A 175 -29.14 -5.88 -6.52
N MET A 176 -28.99 -4.64 -6.97
CA MET A 176 -27.71 -3.94 -6.96
C MET A 176 -27.20 -3.78 -5.51
N MET A 177 -28.06 -3.32 -4.60
CA MET A 177 -27.71 -3.17 -3.18
C MET A 177 -27.34 -4.49 -2.52
N ARG A 178 -28.04 -5.59 -2.83
CA ARG A 178 -27.64 -6.93 -2.34
C ARG A 178 -26.24 -7.32 -2.83
N GLY A 179 -25.94 -7.11 -4.11
CA GLY A 179 -24.63 -7.40 -4.68
C GLY A 179 -23.51 -6.56 -4.02
N VAL A 180 -23.74 -5.25 -3.89
CA VAL A 180 -22.81 -4.33 -3.21
C VAL A 180 -22.59 -4.77 -1.75
N ASN A 181 -23.65 -5.03 -1.00
CA ASN A 181 -23.53 -5.45 0.41
C ASN A 181 -22.71 -6.75 0.54
N ILE A 182 -22.98 -7.76 -0.29
CA ILE A 182 -22.21 -9.01 -0.28
C ILE A 182 -20.73 -8.74 -0.62
N ALA A 183 -20.47 -7.95 -1.65
CA ALA A 183 -19.11 -7.61 -2.06
C ALA A 183 -18.34 -6.90 -0.92
N PHE A 184 -18.94 -5.90 -0.27
CA PHE A 184 -18.30 -5.17 0.83
C PHE A 184 -18.10 -6.04 2.08
N VAL A 185 -18.99 -6.98 2.38
CA VAL A 185 -18.79 -7.96 3.46
C VAL A 185 -17.60 -8.86 3.16
N ILE A 186 -17.51 -9.42 1.94
CA ILE A 186 -16.38 -10.26 1.53
C ILE A 186 -15.08 -9.46 1.57
N THR A 187 -15.06 -8.27 0.98
CA THR A 187 -13.90 -7.36 0.99
C THR A 187 -13.46 -7.03 2.42
N GLY A 188 -14.41 -6.70 3.30
CA GLY A 188 -14.14 -6.44 4.71
C GLY A 188 -13.48 -7.64 5.39
N VAL A 189 -14.03 -8.84 5.23
CA VAL A 189 -13.43 -10.07 5.77
C VAL A 189 -12.01 -10.24 5.25
N LEU A 190 -11.76 -10.13 3.94
CA LEU A 190 -10.43 -10.31 3.36
C LEU A 190 -9.43 -9.26 3.87
N TYR A 191 -9.82 -7.98 3.90
CA TYR A 191 -8.96 -6.88 4.36
C TYR A 191 -8.59 -7.04 5.84
N PHE A 192 -9.57 -7.26 6.71
CA PHE A 192 -9.30 -7.47 8.13
C PHE A 192 -8.49 -8.74 8.37
N SER A 193 -8.77 -9.84 7.66
CA SER A 193 -8.01 -11.09 7.78
C SER A 193 -6.53 -10.87 7.48
N VAL A 194 -6.22 -10.25 6.34
CA VAL A 194 -4.84 -10.00 5.91
C VAL A 194 -4.15 -8.97 6.81
N ALA A 195 -4.84 -7.87 7.18
CA ALA A 195 -4.27 -6.84 8.03
C ALA A 195 -3.95 -7.35 9.44
N ILE A 196 -4.89 -8.06 10.08
CA ILE A 196 -4.71 -8.60 11.44
C ILE A 196 -3.63 -9.68 11.44
N SER A 197 -3.71 -10.67 10.55
CA SER A 197 -2.72 -11.76 10.51
C SER A 197 -1.33 -11.26 10.11
N GLY A 198 -1.23 -10.37 9.12
CA GLY A 198 0.02 -9.78 8.68
C GLY A 198 0.68 -8.97 9.78
N TYR A 199 -0.05 -8.05 10.41
CA TYR A 199 0.49 -7.26 11.52
C TYR A 199 0.82 -8.13 12.74
N ALA A 200 0.04 -9.17 13.02
CA ALA A 200 0.35 -10.12 14.09
C ALA A 200 1.67 -10.88 13.85
N ALA A 201 2.02 -11.11 12.58
CA ALA A 201 3.22 -11.84 12.16
C ALA A 201 4.48 -10.95 12.10
N THR A 202 4.36 -9.71 11.62
CA THR A 202 5.53 -8.84 11.36
C THR A 202 5.58 -7.59 12.24
N GLY A 203 4.52 -7.28 12.98
CA GLY A 203 4.45 -6.12 13.87
C GLY A 203 4.77 -4.81 13.15
N ALA A 204 5.56 -3.95 13.79
CA ALA A 204 5.99 -2.66 13.23
C ALA A 204 6.89 -2.78 11.97
N ALA A 205 7.39 -3.98 11.64
CA ALA A 205 8.19 -4.24 10.45
C ALA A 205 7.34 -4.63 9.22
N THR A 206 6.01 -4.55 9.31
CA THR A 206 5.11 -4.80 8.18
C THR A 206 5.36 -3.76 7.08
N GLY A 207 5.72 -4.22 5.88
CA GLY A 207 5.85 -3.34 4.72
C GLY A 207 4.52 -3.07 4.03
N ASP A 208 4.48 -2.08 3.15
CA ASP A 208 3.27 -1.66 2.42
C ASP A 208 2.64 -2.78 1.59
N ASN A 209 3.45 -3.76 1.15
CA ASN A 209 2.99 -4.96 0.47
C ASN A 209 3.26 -6.19 1.33
N ILE A 210 2.20 -6.77 1.88
CA ILE A 210 2.28 -7.94 2.74
C ILE A 210 2.81 -9.19 2.02
N VAL A 211 2.49 -9.36 0.73
CA VAL A 211 2.95 -10.52 -0.07
C VAL A 211 4.45 -10.46 -0.31
N LEU A 212 5.04 -9.27 -0.31
CA LEU A 212 6.50 -9.09 -0.34
C LEU A 212 7.12 -9.19 1.05
N SER A 213 6.39 -8.78 2.09
CA SER A 213 6.86 -8.80 3.49
C SER A 213 6.92 -10.20 4.08
N LEU A 214 6.07 -11.13 3.60
CA LEU A 214 6.09 -12.53 4.00
C LEU A 214 7.20 -13.31 3.27
N SER A 215 8.36 -13.44 3.92
CA SER A 215 9.48 -14.27 3.46
C SER A 215 9.35 -15.74 3.88
N ASN A 216 8.39 -16.04 4.75
CA ASN A 216 8.23 -17.34 5.40
C ASN A 216 7.48 -18.34 4.50
N GLY A 217 7.79 -19.63 4.69
CA GLY A 217 7.12 -20.73 4.01
C GLY A 217 7.70 -21.12 2.65
N PRO A 218 7.13 -22.18 2.03
CA PRO A 218 7.65 -22.77 0.80
C PRO A 218 7.75 -21.76 -0.35
N ALA A 219 8.84 -21.82 -1.12
CA ALA A 219 9.08 -20.89 -2.22
C ALA A 219 7.96 -20.92 -3.29
N TRP A 220 7.41 -22.10 -3.58
CA TRP A 220 6.34 -22.26 -4.57
C TRP A 220 5.06 -21.53 -4.14
N LEU A 221 4.72 -21.54 -2.85
CA LEU A 221 3.49 -20.94 -2.33
C LEU A 221 3.59 -19.41 -2.36
N ARG A 222 4.78 -18.87 -2.05
CA ARG A 222 5.08 -17.44 -2.20
C ARG A 222 5.05 -17.00 -3.66
N ALA A 223 5.59 -17.82 -4.57
CA ALA A 223 5.53 -17.57 -6.01
C ALA A 223 4.08 -17.58 -6.52
N LEU A 224 3.26 -18.53 -6.07
CA LEU A 224 1.85 -18.61 -6.39
C LEU A 224 1.07 -17.37 -5.94
N ALA A 225 1.26 -16.91 -4.70
CA ALA A 225 0.62 -15.69 -4.20
C ALA A 225 0.98 -14.46 -5.06
N ARG A 226 2.26 -14.32 -5.43
CA ARG A 226 2.71 -13.23 -6.31
C ARG A 226 2.07 -13.31 -7.70
N ALA A 227 2.00 -14.51 -8.28
CA ALA A 227 1.33 -14.72 -9.56
C ALA A 227 -0.16 -14.39 -9.50
N MET A 228 -0.86 -14.82 -8.44
CA MET A 228 -2.27 -14.49 -8.21
C MET A 228 -2.50 -12.98 -8.10
N VAL A 229 -1.64 -12.24 -7.38
CA VAL A 229 -1.71 -10.76 -7.34
C VAL A 229 -1.54 -10.16 -8.73
N VAL A 230 -0.55 -10.62 -9.51
CA VAL A 230 -0.33 -10.12 -10.88
C VAL A 230 -1.56 -10.33 -11.73
N VAL A 231 -2.14 -11.54 -11.73
CA VAL A 231 -3.35 -11.86 -12.51
C VAL A 231 -4.56 -11.04 -12.03
N HIS A 232 -4.73 -10.88 -10.72
CA HIS A 232 -5.78 -10.03 -10.15
C HIS A 232 -5.68 -8.58 -10.65
N VAL A 233 -4.47 -7.98 -10.61
CA VAL A 233 -4.27 -6.60 -11.04
C VAL A 233 -4.34 -6.47 -12.57
N LEU A 234 -3.95 -7.50 -13.33
CA LEU A 234 -4.18 -7.55 -14.78
C LEU A 234 -5.67 -7.41 -15.11
N ALA A 235 -6.50 -8.22 -14.47
CA ALA A 235 -7.96 -8.18 -14.63
C ALA A 235 -8.56 -6.85 -14.14
N ALA A 236 -8.14 -6.36 -12.97
CA ALA A 236 -8.64 -5.12 -12.40
C ALA A 236 -8.35 -3.91 -13.29
N TYR A 237 -7.14 -3.82 -13.87
CA TYR A 237 -6.78 -2.73 -14.78
C TYR A 237 -7.74 -2.64 -15.96
N GLN A 238 -8.08 -3.78 -16.58
CA GLN A 238 -9.00 -3.81 -17.72
C GLN A 238 -10.40 -3.29 -17.35
N VAL A 239 -10.91 -3.67 -16.17
CA VAL A 239 -12.22 -3.19 -15.69
C VAL A 239 -12.18 -1.68 -15.38
N TYR A 240 -11.11 -1.20 -14.72
CA TYR A 240 -11.02 0.19 -14.27
C TYR A 240 -10.64 1.18 -15.37
N THR A 241 -9.91 0.76 -16.39
CA THR A 241 -9.52 1.63 -17.52
C THR A 241 -10.59 1.75 -18.59
N HIS A 242 -11.58 0.86 -18.61
CA HIS A 242 -12.65 0.89 -19.59
C HIS A 242 -13.40 2.24 -19.65
N PRO A 243 -13.86 2.84 -18.53
CA PRO A 243 -14.51 4.15 -18.58
C PRO A 243 -13.57 5.28 -19.01
N VAL A 244 -12.26 5.11 -18.78
CA VAL A 244 -11.24 6.07 -19.22
C VAL A 244 -11.06 5.99 -20.73
N PHE A 245 -11.02 4.79 -21.30
CA PHE A 245 -10.93 4.59 -22.75
C PHE A 245 -12.16 5.16 -23.45
N ASP A 246 -13.36 4.88 -22.97
CA ASP A 246 -14.58 5.49 -23.51
C ASP A 246 -14.50 7.01 -23.45
N TRP A 247 -14.14 7.59 -22.30
CA TRP A 247 -14.03 9.03 -22.16
C TRP A 247 -13.00 9.66 -23.12
N VAL A 248 -11.79 9.12 -23.21
CA VAL A 248 -10.70 9.66 -24.04
C VAL A 248 -11.00 9.52 -25.52
N GLU A 249 -11.46 8.35 -25.96
CA GLU A 249 -11.80 8.10 -27.37
C GLU A 249 -12.99 8.96 -27.79
N SER A 250 -14.07 8.96 -27.01
CA SER A 250 -15.24 9.79 -27.28
C SER A 250 -14.91 11.29 -27.25
N ALA A 251 -14.01 11.74 -26.39
CA ALA A 251 -13.54 13.13 -26.38
C ALA A 251 -12.75 13.49 -27.63
N ALA A 252 -11.82 12.61 -28.07
CA ALA A 252 -11.02 12.79 -29.27
C ALA A 252 -11.88 12.82 -30.53
N GLY A 253 -12.82 11.88 -30.67
CA GLY A 253 -13.77 11.83 -31.79
C GLY A 253 -14.63 13.10 -31.86
N ARG A 254 -15.17 13.55 -30.72
CA ARG A 254 -15.93 14.82 -30.65
C ARG A 254 -15.08 16.04 -30.99
N ALA A 255 -13.83 16.09 -30.54
CA ALA A 255 -12.92 17.18 -30.86
C ALA A 255 -12.60 17.24 -32.36
N ALA A 256 -12.30 16.09 -32.97
CA ALA A 256 -12.04 15.98 -34.40
C ALA A 256 -13.27 16.36 -35.25
N ALA A 257 -14.48 15.96 -34.82
CA ALA A 257 -15.72 16.36 -35.46
C ALA A 257 -15.94 17.89 -35.42
N ARG A 258 -15.68 18.52 -34.27
CA ARG A 258 -15.77 19.99 -34.13
C ARG A 258 -14.75 20.73 -34.98
N ALA A 259 -13.60 20.13 -35.25
CA ALA A 259 -12.57 20.70 -36.13
C ALA A 259 -12.89 20.56 -37.64
N GLY A 260 -14.01 19.93 -38.00
CA GLY A 260 -14.41 19.74 -39.41
C GLY A 260 -13.62 18.65 -40.15
N CYS A 261 -12.77 17.90 -39.45
CA CYS A 261 -11.96 16.84 -40.05
C CYS A 261 -12.72 15.50 -40.03
N ALA A 262 -13.59 15.26 -41.02
CA ALA A 262 -14.39 14.02 -41.09
C ALA A 262 -13.57 12.71 -41.06
N PRO A 263 -12.42 12.59 -41.77
CA PRO A 263 -11.58 11.39 -41.68
C PRO A 263 -11.04 11.18 -40.26
N LEU A 264 -10.60 12.25 -39.60
CA LEU A 264 -10.07 12.22 -38.24
C LEU A 264 -11.16 11.85 -37.22
N ALA A 265 -12.37 12.38 -37.39
CA ALA A 265 -13.52 12.05 -36.57
C ALA A 265 -13.90 10.56 -36.68
N SER A 266 -13.83 9.99 -37.88
CA SER A 266 -14.05 8.56 -38.09
C SER A 266 -12.92 7.70 -37.51
N ALA A 267 -11.67 8.14 -37.65
CA ALA A 267 -10.50 7.44 -37.13
C ALA A 267 -10.43 7.47 -35.60
N PHE A 268 -10.95 8.51 -34.95
CA PHE A 268 -11.02 8.63 -33.49
C PHE A 268 -12.42 8.41 -32.91
N SER A 269 -13.31 7.76 -33.68
CA SER A 269 -14.59 7.29 -33.15
C SER A 269 -14.35 6.25 -32.04
N TYR A 270 -15.25 6.19 -31.06
CA TYR A 270 -15.18 5.19 -29.99
C TYR A 270 -15.17 3.78 -30.58
N GLY A 271 -14.23 2.94 -30.12
CA GLY A 271 -14.06 1.55 -30.55
C GLY A 271 -13.39 1.36 -31.92
N SER A 272 -13.03 2.43 -32.63
CA SER A 272 -12.31 2.32 -33.90
C SER A 272 -10.92 1.69 -33.70
N TRP A 273 -10.36 1.04 -34.73
CA TRP A 273 -9.03 0.44 -34.59
C TRP A 273 -7.91 1.47 -34.34
N PRO A 274 -7.88 2.63 -35.03
CA PRO A 274 -6.87 3.66 -34.78
C PRO A 274 -6.98 4.32 -33.40
N SER A 275 -8.20 4.54 -32.90
CA SER A 275 -8.41 5.10 -31.56
C SER A 275 -7.87 4.16 -30.48
N ARG A 276 -8.20 2.86 -30.58
CA ARG A 276 -7.73 1.81 -29.67
C ARG A 276 -6.21 1.71 -29.68
N LEU A 277 -5.60 1.68 -30.86
CA LEU A 277 -4.16 1.55 -30.97
C LEU A 277 -3.43 2.77 -30.40
N LEU A 278 -3.84 3.99 -30.72
CA LEU A 278 -3.11 5.18 -30.33
C LEU A 278 -3.45 5.62 -28.90
N LEU A 279 -4.73 5.80 -28.59
CA LEU A 279 -5.16 6.40 -27.32
C LEU A 279 -5.00 5.44 -26.14
N ARG A 280 -5.33 4.15 -26.31
CA ARG A 280 -5.14 3.17 -25.23
C ARG A 280 -3.67 2.89 -24.99
N THR A 281 -2.86 2.75 -26.04
CA THR A 281 -1.40 2.56 -25.89
C THR A 281 -0.76 3.79 -25.24
N ALA A 282 -1.18 5.01 -25.60
CA ALA A 282 -0.71 6.22 -24.94
C ALA A 282 -1.08 6.24 -23.44
N HIS A 283 -2.32 5.87 -23.10
CA HIS A 283 -2.75 5.77 -21.70
C HIS A 283 -1.98 4.71 -20.90
N VAL A 284 -1.82 3.51 -21.45
CA VAL A 284 -1.05 2.43 -20.81
C VAL A 284 0.43 2.82 -20.68
N GLY A 285 1.00 3.43 -21.71
CA GLY A 285 2.37 3.95 -21.68
C GLY A 285 2.57 5.01 -20.61
N PHE A 286 1.63 5.96 -20.47
CA PHE A 286 1.66 6.98 -19.43
C PHE A 286 1.58 6.37 -18.02
N THR A 287 0.62 5.47 -17.77
CA THR A 287 0.48 4.82 -16.45
C THR A 287 1.68 3.94 -16.10
N THR A 288 2.27 3.25 -17.08
CA THR A 288 3.50 2.46 -16.91
C THR A 288 4.71 3.37 -16.61
N LEU A 289 4.82 4.50 -17.29
CA LEU A 289 5.87 5.49 -17.03
C LEU A 289 5.78 6.03 -15.60
N VAL A 290 4.58 6.39 -15.14
CA VAL A 290 4.35 6.84 -13.77
C VAL A 290 4.78 5.77 -12.76
N ALA A 291 4.42 4.49 -13.01
CA ALA A 291 4.81 3.37 -12.14
C ALA A 291 6.33 3.17 -12.06
N ILE A 292 7.06 3.42 -13.15
CA ILE A 292 8.53 3.34 -13.18
C ILE A 292 9.18 4.52 -12.43
N ILE A 293 8.57 5.71 -12.51
CA ILE A 293 9.12 6.94 -11.92
C ILE A 293 8.87 7.02 -10.41
N ILE A 294 7.70 6.58 -9.94
CA ILE A 294 7.23 6.75 -8.56
C ILE A 294 7.05 5.37 -7.88
N PRO A 295 8.12 4.77 -7.32
CA PRO A 295 8.04 3.45 -6.70
C PRO A 295 7.56 3.48 -5.23
N PHE A 296 6.82 4.52 -4.84
CA PHE A 296 6.31 4.74 -3.47
C PHE A 296 4.87 4.24 -3.35
N PHE A 297 4.70 2.92 -3.32
CA PHE A 297 3.38 2.30 -3.41
C PHE A 297 2.44 2.76 -2.29
N GLY A 298 2.86 2.68 -1.02
CA GLY A 298 2.00 3.04 0.11
C GLY A 298 1.58 4.50 0.09
N GLU A 299 2.52 5.40 -0.19
CA GLU A 299 2.28 6.84 -0.22
C GLU A 299 1.45 7.26 -1.45
N LEU A 300 1.65 6.62 -2.61
CA LEU A 300 0.85 6.86 -3.81
C LEU A 300 -0.62 6.47 -3.56
N MET A 301 -0.85 5.33 -2.90
CA MET A 301 -2.19 4.86 -2.54
C MET A 301 -2.86 5.81 -1.53
N ALA A 302 -2.11 6.30 -0.54
CA ALA A 302 -2.59 7.32 0.39
C ALA A 302 -2.95 8.62 -0.34
N LEU A 303 -2.12 9.07 -1.28
CA LEU A 303 -2.36 10.30 -2.05
C LEU A 303 -3.60 10.18 -2.93
N ILE A 304 -3.73 9.10 -3.71
CA ILE A 304 -4.90 8.86 -4.56
C ILE A 304 -6.16 8.71 -3.68
N GLY A 305 -6.04 8.03 -2.54
CA GLY A 305 -7.09 7.94 -1.53
C GLY A 305 -7.57 9.30 -1.06
N ALA A 306 -6.65 10.20 -0.72
CA ALA A 306 -6.96 11.52 -0.19
C ALA A 306 -7.51 12.50 -1.25
N VAL A 307 -6.88 12.55 -2.43
CA VAL A 307 -7.20 13.55 -3.47
C VAL A 307 -8.36 13.13 -4.36
N ALA A 308 -8.45 11.85 -4.72
CA ALA A 308 -9.43 11.37 -5.68
C ALA A 308 -10.59 10.64 -5.01
N ILE A 309 -10.31 9.61 -4.21
CA ILE A 309 -11.35 8.73 -3.66
C ILE A 309 -12.14 9.43 -2.55
N THR A 310 -11.46 10.13 -1.63
CA THR A 310 -12.13 10.78 -0.50
C THR A 310 -13.18 11.79 -0.95
N PRO A 311 -12.89 12.73 -1.88
CA PRO A 311 -13.89 13.68 -2.33
C PRO A 311 -15.04 13.00 -3.10
N THR A 312 -14.71 12.10 -4.03
CA THR A 312 -15.70 11.52 -4.95
C THR A 312 -16.62 10.49 -4.30
N THR A 313 -16.11 9.74 -3.33
CA THR A 313 -16.84 8.63 -2.69
C THR A 313 -17.43 9.01 -1.35
N TYR A 314 -16.70 9.78 -0.54
CA TYR A 314 -17.04 9.94 0.88
C TYR A 314 -17.52 11.35 1.23
N PHE A 315 -17.09 12.37 0.50
CA PHE A 315 -17.46 13.76 0.76
C PHE A 315 -18.65 14.22 -0.10
N LEU A 316 -18.57 14.04 -1.42
CA LEU A 316 -19.57 14.57 -2.34
C LEU A 316 -20.93 13.90 -2.19
N PRO A 317 -21.07 12.56 -2.10
CA PRO A 317 -22.39 11.94 -1.98
C PRO A 317 -23.23 12.42 -0.77
N PRO A 318 -22.71 12.48 0.48
CA PRO A 318 -23.50 13.00 1.61
C PRO A 318 -23.77 14.52 1.48
N LEU A 319 -22.86 15.28 0.87
CA LEU A 319 -23.10 16.70 0.58
C LEU A 319 -24.25 16.88 -0.43
N LEU A 320 -24.22 16.14 -1.53
CA LEU A 320 -25.28 16.14 -2.54
C LEU A 320 -26.60 15.67 -1.94
N TRP A 321 -26.57 14.67 -1.06
CA TRP A 321 -27.75 14.19 -0.34
C TRP A 321 -28.38 15.30 0.51
N LEU A 322 -27.59 16.07 1.27
CA LEU A 322 -28.07 17.21 2.05
C LEU A 322 -28.69 18.31 1.18
N ILE A 323 -28.13 18.56 -0.01
CA ILE A 323 -28.62 19.60 -0.95
C ILE A 323 -29.93 19.16 -1.62
N LEU A 324 -30.00 17.91 -2.08
CA LEU A 324 -31.10 17.39 -2.89
C LEU A 324 -32.29 16.96 -2.05
N ASN A 325 -32.08 16.17 -0.99
CA ASN A 325 -33.17 15.61 -0.18
C ASN A 325 -33.59 16.52 0.97
N LYS A 326 -32.74 17.47 1.38
CA LYS A 326 -33.02 18.45 2.45
C LYS A 326 -33.63 17.79 3.70
N PRO A 327 -32.94 16.81 4.32
CA PRO A 327 -33.46 16.13 5.51
C PRO A 327 -33.73 17.12 6.64
N HIS A 328 -34.63 16.76 7.56
CA HIS A 328 -34.99 17.60 8.69
C HIS A 328 -33.74 18.09 9.44
N ARG A 329 -33.59 19.41 9.56
CA ARG A 329 -32.42 20.02 10.20
C ARG A 329 -32.31 19.51 11.64
N PHE A 330 -31.09 19.16 12.05
CA PHE A 330 -30.80 18.54 13.36
C PHE A 330 -31.40 17.14 13.57
N GLY A 331 -32.00 16.52 12.55
CA GLY A 331 -32.35 15.09 12.57
C GLY A 331 -31.10 14.20 12.50
N LEU A 332 -31.28 12.91 12.82
CA LEU A 332 -30.18 11.93 12.80
C LEU A 332 -29.52 11.84 11.42
N GLU A 333 -30.32 11.77 10.36
CA GLU A 333 -29.84 11.72 8.98
C GLU A 333 -29.02 12.97 8.60
N TRP A 334 -29.45 14.15 9.06
CA TRP A 334 -28.72 15.40 8.83
C TRP A 334 -27.36 15.38 9.55
N TRP A 335 -27.33 14.96 10.82
CA TRP A 335 -26.09 14.85 11.60
C TRP A 335 -25.10 13.84 11.02
N VAL A 336 -25.58 12.67 10.60
CA VAL A 336 -24.73 11.64 9.98
C VAL A 336 -24.07 12.19 8.71
N ASN A 337 -24.84 12.80 7.81
CA ASN A 337 -24.29 13.35 6.57
C ASN A 337 -23.33 14.53 6.82
N ILE A 338 -23.66 15.46 7.73
CA ILE A 338 -22.76 16.56 8.10
C ILE A 338 -21.46 16.04 8.72
N CYS A 339 -21.54 15.04 9.61
CA CYS A 339 -20.38 14.42 10.22
C CYS A 339 -19.49 13.75 9.17
N LEU A 340 -20.09 13.00 8.23
CA LEU A 340 -19.36 12.39 7.11
C LEU A 340 -18.64 13.45 6.28
N VAL A 341 -19.32 14.53 5.89
CA VAL A 341 -18.71 15.64 5.13
C VAL A 341 -17.54 16.27 5.91
N ALA A 342 -17.72 16.56 7.19
CA ALA A 342 -16.68 17.17 8.01
C ALA A 342 -15.45 16.25 8.19
N VAL A 343 -15.68 15.00 8.62
CA VAL A 343 -14.61 14.03 8.89
C VAL A 343 -13.84 13.70 7.61
N THR A 344 -14.55 13.42 6.51
CA THR A 344 -13.92 13.06 5.24
C THR A 344 -13.26 14.26 4.58
N GLY A 345 -13.78 15.47 4.77
CA GLY A 345 -13.12 16.70 4.35
C GLY A 345 -11.78 16.90 5.06
N VAL A 346 -11.74 16.67 6.38
CA VAL A 346 -10.49 16.72 7.16
C VAL A 346 -9.51 15.62 6.71
N ILE A 347 -9.97 14.38 6.54
CA ILE A 347 -9.13 13.28 6.08
C ILE A 347 -8.59 13.57 4.67
N GLY A 348 -9.41 14.06 3.75
CA GLY A 348 -8.97 14.39 2.39
C GLY A 348 -7.89 15.48 2.37
N LEU A 349 -8.10 16.57 3.13
CA LEU A 349 -7.14 17.67 3.22
C LEU A 349 -5.83 17.22 3.91
N MET A 350 -5.93 16.70 5.13
CA MET A 350 -4.77 16.29 5.92
C MET A 350 -4.05 15.09 5.31
N GLY A 351 -4.79 14.17 4.69
CA GLY A 351 -4.28 13.03 3.95
C GLY A 351 -3.46 13.45 2.74
N THR A 352 -3.92 14.46 1.99
CA THR A 352 -3.19 15.02 0.85
C THR A 352 -1.87 15.65 1.30
N ILE A 353 -1.90 16.47 2.37
CA ILE A 353 -0.70 17.07 2.96
C ILE A 353 0.26 15.97 3.43
N SER A 354 -0.26 14.97 4.12
CA SER A 354 0.53 13.88 4.70
C SER A 354 1.19 13.00 3.64
N ALA A 355 0.44 12.53 2.65
CA ALA A 355 0.95 11.70 1.58
C ALA A 355 1.96 12.47 0.71
N THR A 356 1.68 13.74 0.40
CA THR A 356 2.63 14.59 -0.34
C THR A 356 3.92 14.79 0.44
N TRP A 357 3.83 15.08 1.75
CA TRP A 357 5.00 15.21 2.60
C TRP A 357 5.83 13.93 2.65
N LEU A 358 5.18 12.76 2.77
CA LEU A 358 5.86 11.46 2.76
C LEU A 358 6.57 11.21 1.43
N ILE A 359 5.89 11.44 0.30
CA ILE A 359 6.48 11.31 -1.05
C ILE A 359 7.69 12.22 -1.19
N VAL A 360 7.58 13.51 -0.84
CA VAL A 360 8.70 14.46 -0.94
C VAL A 360 9.85 14.03 -0.03
N SER A 361 9.55 13.64 1.21
CA SER A 361 10.56 13.22 2.18
C SER A 361 11.33 11.97 1.70
N HIS A 362 10.65 11.00 1.09
CA HIS A 362 11.29 9.81 0.54
C HIS A 362 11.98 10.09 -0.80
N ALA A 363 11.38 10.93 -1.66
CA ALA A 363 11.95 11.33 -2.94
C ALA A 363 13.29 12.08 -2.78
N THR A 364 13.45 12.92 -1.76
CA THR A 364 14.74 13.60 -1.49
C THR A 364 15.89 12.65 -1.17
N THR A 365 15.57 11.46 -0.64
CA THR A 365 16.55 10.39 -0.39
C THR A 365 16.65 9.38 -1.55
N TYR A 366 15.70 9.44 -2.49
CA TYR A 366 15.62 8.52 -3.61
C TYR A 366 16.57 8.95 -4.72
N GLN A 367 17.67 8.22 -4.86
CA GLN A 367 18.61 8.47 -5.94
C GLN A 367 18.12 7.84 -7.24
N PHE A 368 17.36 8.62 -8.02
CA PHE A 368 16.81 8.21 -9.31
C PHE A 368 17.90 7.79 -10.33
N PHE A 369 19.10 8.42 -10.23
CA PHE A 369 20.23 8.24 -11.15
C PHE A 369 21.63 8.08 -10.50
N ALA A 370 21.76 7.91 -9.18
CA ALA A 370 23.11 7.85 -8.62
C ALA A 370 23.84 6.55 -8.97
N GLN A 371 25.04 6.74 -9.51
CA GLN A 371 26.02 5.74 -9.93
C GLN A 371 26.70 5.03 -8.75
#